data_AF-A0A933TG04-F1
#
_entry.id   AF-A0A933TG04-F1
#
_cell.length_a   1.000
_cell.length_b   1.000
_cell.length_c   1.000
_cell.angle_alpha   90.00
_cell.angle_beta   90.00
_cell.angle_gamma   90.00
#
_symmetry.space_group_name_H-M   'P 1'
#
loop_
_entity.id
_entity.type
_entity.pdbx_description
1 polymer ?
#
loop_
_entity_poly.entity_id
_entity_poly.type
_entity_poly.pdbx_seq_one_letter_code
_entity_poly.pdbx_strand_id
1 'polypeptide(L)' 'MELMERTVPAIRLLVQYLEQEGVEYIFGIPGGPIIPLYEALHDRRTIKPVLTKHEAGAVFMA' A
#
# COMPACT_ATOMS: atom_id res chain seq x y z
N MET A 1 -27.18 4.61 20.10
CA MET A 1 -26.50 4.80 18.80
C MET A 1 -25.03 4.51 19.08
N GLU A 2 -24.65 3.24 18.89
CA GLU A 2 -23.33 2.73 19.25
C GLU A 2 -22.32 3.39 18.32
N LEU A 3 -21.54 4.32 18.86
CA LEU A 3 -20.29 4.74 18.23
C LEU A 3 -19.34 3.55 18.35
N MET A 4 -19.48 2.58 17.45
CA MET A 4 -18.39 1.64 17.19
C MET A 4 -17.20 2.50 16.81
N GLU A 5 -16.19 2.57 17.68
CA GLU A 5 -14.86 2.99 17.27
C GLU A 5 -14.48 2.12 16.08
N ARG A 6 -14.55 2.69 14.87
CA ARG A 6 -14.16 1.98 13.66
C ARG A 6 -12.64 1.90 13.69
N THR A 7 -12.10 0.81 14.22
CA THR A 7 -10.67 0.53 14.15
C THR A 7 -10.32 0.28 12.68
N VAL A 8 -9.64 1.23 12.06
CA VAL A 8 -9.13 1.07 10.69
C VAL A 8 -7.68 0.59 10.78
N PRO A 9 -7.29 -0.49 10.07
CA PRO A 9 -5.89 -0.88 9.99
C PRO A 9 -5.04 0.29 9.51
N ALA A 10 -3.97 0.61 10.23
CA ALA A 10 -3.11 1.78 9.92
C ALA A 10 -2.63 1.80 8.46
N ILE A 11 -2.38 0.61 7.89
CA ILE A 11 -1.94 0.48 6.49
C ILE A 11 -2.98 1.00 5.48
N ARG A 12 -4.28 0.88 5.77
CA ARG A 12 -5.34 1.41 4.89
C ARG A 12 -5.39 2.93 4.93
N LEU A 13 -5.14 3.52 6.10
CA LEU A 13 -5.02 4.97 6.24
C LEU A 13 -3.79 5.48 5.47
N LEU A 14 -2.65 4.80 5.58
CA LEU A 14 -1.44 5.16 4.84
C LEU A 14 -1.69 5.15 3.32
N VAL A 15 -2.27 4.08 2.77
CA VAL A 15 -2.58 4.00 1.33
C VAL A 15 -3.52 5.13 0.92
N GLN A 16 -4.52 5.46 1.75
CA GLN A 16 -5.40 6.60 1.48
C GLN A 16 -4.67 7.93 1.44
N TYR A 17 -3.75 8.17 2.37
CA TYR A 17 -2.93 9.39 2.34
C TYR A 17 -2.06 9.46 1.08
N LEU A 18 -1.39 8.37 0.71
CA LEU A 18 -0.55 8.33 -0.49
C LEU A 18 -1.34 8.62 -1.77
N GLU A 19 -2.57 8.11 -1.88
CA GLU A 19 -3.45 8.46 -3.00
C GLU A 19 -3.79 9.94 -3.05
N GLN A 20 -4.06 10.57 -1.90
CA GLN A 20 -4.39 11.99 -1.83
C GLN A 20 -3.20 12.86 -2.24
N GLU A 21 -1.98 12.40 -1.97
CA GLU A 21 -0.74 13.02 -2.44
C GLU A 21 -0.43 12.71 -3.92
N GLY A 22 -1.30 11.97 -4.61
CA GLY A 22 -1.17 11.68 -6.04
C GLY A 22 -0.16 10.58 -6.38
N VAL A 23 0.18 9.70 -5.43
CA VAL A 23 1.06 8.56 -5.71
C VAL A 23 0.37 7.58 -6.67
N GLU A 24 1.01 7.31 -7.80
CA GLU A 24 0.47 6.41 -8.84
C GLU A 24 1.07 4.99 -8.78
N TYR A 25 2.31 4.85 -8.30
CA TYR A 25 3.07 3.61 -8.32
C TYR A 25 3.74 3.31 -6.97
N ILE A 26 3.78 2.04 -6.60
CA ILE A 26 4.60 1.54 -5.48
C ILE A 26 5.43 0.36 -5.97
N PHE A 27 6.75 0.45 -5.81
CA PHE A 27 7.69 -0.60 -6.16
C PHE A 27 8.04 -1.43 -4.93
N GLY A 28 8.04 -2.76 -5.06
CA GLY A 28 8.42 -3.60 -3.94
C GLY A 28 8.37 -5.09 -4.25
N ILE A 29 8.67 -5.89 -3.23
CA ILE A 29 8.58 -7.35 -3.27
C ILE A 29 7.49 -7.77 -2.28
N PRO A 30 6.51 -8.59 -2.68
CA PRO A 30 5.52 -9.11 -1.75
C PRO A 30 6.16 -10.18 -0.86
N GLY A 31 5.92 -10.11 0.45
CA GLY A 31 6.40 -11.12 1.39
C GLY A 31 6.13 -10.82 2.86
N GLY A 32 5.98 -11.88 3.65
CA GLY A 32 5.93 -11.86 5.12
C GLY A 32 5.16 -10.67 5.72
N PRO A 33 5.84 -9.73 6.43
CA PRO A 33 5.16 -8.63 7.14
C PRO A 33 4.47 -7.59 6.25
N ILE A 34 4.84 -7.46 4.96
CA ILE A 34 4.32 -6.38 4.10
C ILE A 34 3.07 -6.79 3.31
N ILE A 35 2.58 -8.03 3.46
CA ILE A 35 1.36 -8.51 2.79
C ILE A 35 0.15 -7.57 2.99
N PRO A 36 -0.12 -7.03 4.20
CA PRO A 36 -1.26 -6.13 4.40
C PRO A 36 -1.22 -4.85 3.54
N LEU A 37 -0.04 -4.40 3.12
CA LEU A 37 0.09 -3.29 2.17
C LEU A 37 -0.44 -3.70 0.80
N TYR A 38 -0.02 -4.85 0.29
CA TYR A 38 -0.46 -5.33 -1.03
C TYR A 38 -1.96 -5.65 -1.06
N GLU A 39 -2.52 -6.16 0.04
CA GLU A 39 -3.97 -6.32 0.20
C GLU A 39 -4.69 -4.95 0.16
N ALA A 40 -4.19 -3.96 0.89
CA ALA A 40 -4.76 -2.61 0.88
C ALA A 40 -4.68 -1.96 -0.52
N LEU A 41 -3.56 -2.12 -1.24
CA LEU A 41 -3.41 -1.63 -2.61
C LEU A 41 -4.38 -2.35 -3.58
N HIS A 42 -4.51 -3.67 -3.44
CA HIS A 42 -5.42 -4.48 -4.25
C HIS A 42 -6.89 -4.06 -4.06
N ASP A 43 -7.27 -3.73 -2.83
CA ASP A 43 -8.63 -3.30 -2.51
C ASP A 43 -8.99 -1.95 -3.13
N ARG A 44 -8.05 -1.01 -3.17
CA ARG A 44 -8.32 0.37 -3.63
C ARG A 44 -8.15 0.57 -5.13
N ARG A 45 -7.26 -0.19 -5.78
CA ARG A 45 -7.06 -0.22 -7.25
C ARG A 45 -6.65 1.11 -7.90
N THR A 46 -6.25 2.07 -7.08
CA THR A 46 -5.81 3.44 -7.42
C THR A 46 -4.31 3.49 -7.65
N ILE A 47 -3.54 3.03 -6.67
CA ILE A 47 -2.07 2.91 -6.76
C ILE A 47 -1.70 1.58 -7.39
N LYS A 48 -0.84 1.59 -8.41
CA LYS A 48 -0.40 0.39 -9.11
C LYS A 48 0.85 -0.20 -8.44
N PRO A 49 0.78 -1.43 -7.88
CA PRO A 49 1.98 -2.10 -7.41
C PRO A 49 2.83 -2.58 -8.59
N VAL A 50 4.13 -2.29 -8.55
CA VAL A 50 5.14 -2.81 -9.47
C VAL A 50 5.98 -3.83 -8.70
N LEU A 51 5.76 -5.11 -9.01
CA LEU A 51 6.48 -6.19 -8.35
C LEU A 51 7.90 -6.28 -8.89
N THR A 52 8.85 -6.35 -7.97
CA THR A 52 10.28 -6.41 -8.25
C THR A 52 10.88 -7.71 -7.72
N LYS A 53 12.04 -8.11 -8.23
CA LYS A 53 12.77 -9.29 -7.75
C LYS A 53 13.87 -8.95 -6.75
N HIS A 54 14.42 -7.75 -6.83
CA HIS A 54 15.52 -7.28 -6.00
C HIS A 54 15.17 -5.89 -5.47
N GLU A 55 15.29 -5.70 -4.16
CA GLU A 55 15.00 -4.42 -3.50
C GLU A 55 15.91 -3.31 -4.03
N ALA A 56 17.19 -3.61 -4.25
CA ALA A 56 18.13 -2.67 -4.86
C ALA A 56 17.67 -2.20 -6.24
N GLY A 57 17.07 -3.08 -7.05
CA GLY A 57 16.50 -2.71 -8.35
C GLY A 57 15.22 -1.89 -8.22
N ALA A 58 14.40 -2.15 -7.21
CA ALA A 58 13.19 -1.37 -6.91
C ALA A 58 13.52 0.09 -6.61
N VAL A 59 14.58 0.34 -5.83
CA VAL A 59 15.01 1.69 -5.45
C VAL A 59 15.39 2.54 -6.65
N PHE A 60 16.04 1.98 -7.68
CA PHE A 60 16.37 2.76 -8.89
C PHE A 60 15.16 3.09 -9.78
N MET A 61 14.03 2.40 -9.58
CA MET A 61 12.81 2.62 -10.37
C MET A 61 11.82 3.60 -9.70
N ALA A 62 11.92 3.76 -8.38
CA ALA A 62 11.03 4.57 -7.55
C ALA A 62 11.50 6.03 -7.45
#